data_AF-A0A0P0P4I5-F1
#
_entry.id   AF-A0A0P0P4I5-F1
#
_cell.length_a   1.000
_cell.length_b   1.000
_cell.length_c   1.000
_cell.angle_alpha   90.00
_cell.angle_beta   90.00
_cell.angle_gamma   90.00
#
_symmetry.space_group_name_H-M   'P 1'
#
loop_
_entity.id
_entity.type
_entity.pdbx_description
1 polymer ?
#
loop_
_entity_poly.entity_id
_entity_poly.type
_entity_poly.pdbx_seq_one_letter_code
_entity_poly.pdbx_strand_id
1 'polypeptide(L)'
;MGTRRETMRNLAFPISAGAGLAILAAMATPALAQGRAKPQPVFDLVSEGHLKVLTATAWNDVDGLIVSGLVRRAPLWKTGVSGHLDVEAYDAAGARLGSSSVVWRGSLGGGGHNQPARYRADFPDLSAVQVARVAVRYSPLAHAAEPSEAAR
;
A
#
# COMPACT_ATOMS: atom_id res chain seq x y z
N MET A 1 42.91 -58.41 -22.53
CA MET A 1 44.36 -58.53 -22.32
C MET A 1 45.04 -58.00 -23.57
N GLY A 2 45.81 -56.91 -23.46
CA GLY A 2 46.38 -56.21 -24.61
C GLY A 2 46.55 -54.71 -24.35
N THR A 3 47.36 -54.37 -23.36
CA THR A 3 47.86 -53.02 -23.06
C THR A 3 48.81 -52.53 -24.15
N ARG A 4 48.74 -51.26 -24.54
CA ARG A 4 49.93 -50.45 -24.87
C ARG A 4 49.62 -48.95 -24.79
N ARG A 5 50.28 -48.29 -23.82
CA ARG A 5 50.50 -46.84 -23.75
C ARG A 5 51.61 -46.49 -24.72
N GLU A 6 51.46 -45.39 -25.45
CA GLU A 6 52.51 -44.46 -25.89
C GLU A 6 51.82 -43.12 -26.27
N THR A 7 52.37 -41.92 -26.26
CA THR A 7 53.44 -41.18 -25.56
C THR A 7 53.20 -39.72 -26.02
N MET A 8 53.36 -38.73 -25.13
CA MET A 8 53.23 -37.30 -25.44
C MET A 8 54.18 -36.84 -26.57
N ARG A 9 53.78 -35.83 -27.34
CA ARG A 9 54.60 -34.68 -27.82
C ARG A 9 53.75 -33.78 -28.73
N ASN A 10 53.36 -32.59 -28.29
CA ASN A 10 54.06 -31.29 -28.40
C ASN A 10 53.80 -30.53 -29.72
N LEU A 11 53.31 -29.30 -29.54
CA LEU A 11 53.57 -28.07 -30.30
C LEU A 11 53.11 -28.02 -31.77
N ALA A 12 52.11 -27.18 -32.04
CA ALA A 12 52.31 -25.91 -32.77
C ALA A 12 50.96 -25.25 -33.11
N PHE A 13 50.78 -24.00 -32.68
CA PHE A 13 49.82 -23.06 -33.28
C PHE A 13 50.30 -22.67 -34.69
N PRO A 14 49.40 -22.31 -35.63
CA PRO A 14 49.14 -20.87 -35.79
C PRO A 14 47.69 -20.50 -36.15
N ILE A 15 47.22 -19.47 -35.43
CA ILE A 15 46.62 -18.23 -35.93
C ILE A 15 45.86 -18.33 -37.27
N SER A 16 44.54 -18.18 -37.21
CA SER A 16 43.77 -17.59 -38.30
C SER A 16 42.78 -16.59 -37.71
N ALA A 17 42.95 -15.36 -38.16
CA ALA A 17 42.23 -14.17 -37.77
C ALA A 17 40.75 -14.26 -38.13
N GLY A 18 39.89 -14.19 -37.11
CA GLY A 18 38.48 -13.90 -37.27
C GLY A 18 38.21 -12.54 -36.65
N ALA A 19 38.08 -11.51 -37.49
CA ALA A 19 37.63 -10.19 -37.10
C ALA A 19 36.21 -10.28 -36.51
N GLY A 20 36.12 -10.41 -35.20
CA GLY A 20 34.86 -10.31 -34.46
C GLY A 20 34.57 -8.84 -34.16
N LEU A 21 33.51 -8.31 -34.77
CA LEU A 21 32.88 -7.05 -34.38
C LEU A 21 32.63 -7.07 -32.87
N ALA A 22 33.41 -6.32 -32.10
CA ALA A 22 33.11 -6.05 -30.71
C ALA A 22 31.95 -5.05 -30.65
N ILE A 23 30.72 -5.55 -30.57
CA ILE A 23 29.58 -4.75 -30.12
C ILE A 23 29.84 -4.48 -28.64
N LEU A 24 30.46 -3.33 -28.33
CA LEU A 24 30.43 -2.80 -26.98
C LEU A 24 28.96 -2.45 -26.69
N ALA A 25 28.26 -3.39 -26.07
CA ALA A 25 27.00 -3.11 -25.42
C ALA A 25 27.30 -2.13 -24.28
N ALA A 26 27.20 -0.83 -24.57
CA ALA A 26 27.12 0.18 -23.55
C ALA A 26 25.90 -0.17 -22.69
N MET A 27 26.17 -0.69 -21.50
CA MET A 27 25.19 -0.81 -20.44
C MET A 27 24.72 0.61 -20.12
N ALA A 28 23.69 1.07 -20.84
CA ALA A 28 22.96 2.26 -20.50
C ALA A 28 22.28 1.94 -19.17
N THR A 29 22.94 2.28 -18.06
CA THR A 29 22.30 2.36 -16.75
C THR A 29 21.10 3.29 -16.95
N PRO A 30 19.85 2.84 -16.84
CA PRO A 30 18.76 3.80 -16.76
C PRO A 30 19.04 4.56 -15.47
N ALA A 31 19.42 5.82 -15.60
CA ALA A 31 19.33 6.78 -14.53
C ALA A 31 17.83 6.83 -14.19
N LEU A 32 17.41 5.95 -13.27
CA LEU A 32 16.13 6.07 -12.61
C LEU A 32 16.17 7.47 -12.04
N ALA A 33 15.37 8.35 -12.62
CA ALA A 33 15.07 9.63 -12.04
C ALA A 33 14.48 9.32 -10.66
N GLN A 34 15.34 9.29 -9.65
CA GLN A 34 14.97 9.32 -8.26
C GLN A 34 14.48 10.75 -7.97
N GLY A 35 13.41 11.15 -8.66
CA GLY A 35 12.48 12.09 -8.05
C GLY A 35 12.09 11.42 -6.75
N ARG A 36 12.57 11.95 -5.64
CA ARG A 36 12.29 11.45 -4.29
C ARG A 36 10.78 11.45 -4.13
N ALA A 37 10.15 10.32 -4.47
CA ALA A 37 8.73 10.13 -4.24
C ALA A 37 8.55 10.36 -2.75
N LYS A 38 7.81 11.42 -2.39
CA LYS A 38 7.47 11.69 -0.99
C LYS A 38 6.94 10.37 -0.42
N PRO A 39 7.50 9.84 0.68
CA PRO A 39 7.04 8.59 1.24
C PRO A 39 5.53 8.71 1.46
N GLN A 40 4.76 7.89 0.74
CA GLN A 40 3.33 7.78 0.95
C GLN A 40 3.09 6.56 1.84
N PRO A 41 2.20 6.67 2.84
CA PRO A 41 1.79 5.51 3.62
C PRO A 41 1.24 4.41 2.72
N VAL A 42 1.49 3.16 3.08
CA VAL A 42 0.76 2.02 2.52
C VAL A 42 -0.64 1.99 3.11
N PHE A 43 -1.66 1.79 2.29
CA PHE A 43 -3.06 1.77 2.74
C PHE A 43 -3.64 0.36 2.73
N ASP A 44 -4.03 -0.12 3.91
CA ASP A 44 -4.77 -1.36 4.10
C ASP A 44 -6.28 -1.04 4.13
N LEU A 45 -6.95 -1.26 2.99
CA LEU A 45 -8.39 -0.98 2.84
C LEU A 45 -9.22 -2.22 3.14
N VAL A 46 -9.76 -2.30 4.35
CA VAL A 46 -10.53 -3.45 4.80
C VAL A 46 -12.02 -3.20 4.53
N SER A 47 -12.47 -3.71 3.38
CA SER A 47 -13.89 -3.69 3.00
C SER A 47 -14.60 -4.90 3.61
N GLU A 48 -15.57 -4.67 4.49
CA GLU A 48 -16.35 -5.74 5.13
C GLU A 48 -17.85 -5.60 4.89
N GLY A 49 -18.51 -6.75 4.69
CA GLY A 49 -19.96 -6.96 4.70
C GLY A 49 -20.77 -6.01 3.82
N HIS A 50 -21.05 -4.83 4.36
CA HIS A 50 -22.04 -3.88 3.85
C HIS A 50 -21.39 -2.67 3.15
N LEU A 51 -20.09 -2.48 3.33
CA LEU A 51 -19.36 -1.30 2.86
C LEU A 51 -18.12 -1.69 2.07
N LYS A 52 -17.78 -0.89 1.06
CA LYS A 52 -16.52 -0.94 0.34
C LYS A 52 -15.77 0.36 0.53
N VAL A 53 -14.52 0.26 0.97
CA VAL A 53 -13.56 1.36 0.95
C VAL A 53 -12.92 1.38 -0.43
N LEU A 54 -13.10 2.48 -1.15
CA LEU A 54 -12.68 2.61 -2.55
C LEU A 54 -11.30 3.22 -2.68
N THR A 55 -11.02 4.25 -1.88
CA THR A 55 -9.76 4.97 -1.91
C THR A 55 -9.38 5.39 -0.50
N ALA A 56 -8.07 5.62 -0.32
CA ALA A 56 -7.53 6.36 0.79
C ALA A 56 -6.33 7.16 0.28
N THR A 57 -6.17 8.36 0.81
CA THR A 57 -5.02 9.23 0.58
C THR A 57 -4.69 9.94 1.88
N ALA A 58 -3.42 10.25 2.08
CA ALA A 58 -2.94 10.96 3.25
C ALA A 58 -2.06 12.13 2.87
N TRP A 59 -2.23 13.26 3.54
CA TRP A 59 -1.41 14.44 3.37
C TRP A 59 -1.32 15.25 4.66
N ASN A 60 -0.27 16.08 4.76
CA ASN A 60 -0.12 16.98 5.88
C ASN A 60 -0.97 18.22 5.65
N ASP A 61 -1.69 18.63 6.68
CA ASP A 61 -2.29 19.95 6.86
C ASP A 61 -1.51 20.73 7.91
N VAL A 62 -1.87 21.99 8.15
CA VAL A 62 -1.24 22.86 9.15
C VAL A 62 -1.29 22.23 10.55
N ASP A 63 -2.37 21.52 10.87
CA ASP A 63 -2.66 21.01 12.21
C ASP A 63 -2.31 19.51 12.39
N GLY A 64 -1.77 18.85 11.37
CA GLY A 64 -1.39 17.44 11.45
C GLY A 64 -1.63 16.65 10.16
N LEU A 65 -1.93 15.36 10.30
CA LEU A 65 -2.14 14.45 9.18
C LEU A 65 -3.63 14.30 8.91
N ILE A 66 -4.02 14.51 7.65
CA ILE A 66 -5.36 14.18 7.17
C ILE A 66 -5.29 12.88 6.38
N VAL A 67 -6.18 11.95 6.71
CA VAL A 67 -6.50 10.78 5.88
C VAL A 67 -7.91 10.96 5.33
N SER A 68 -8.08 10.85 4.02
CA SER A 68 -9.40 10.94 3.39
C SER A 68 -9.56 9.89 2.31
N GLY A 69 -10.80 9.66 1.90
CA GLY A 69 -11.05 8.84 0.73
C GLY A 69 -12.52 8.71 0.41
N LEU A 70 -12.83 7.68 -0.37
CA LEU A 70 -14.18 7.36 -0.80
C LEU A 70 -14.59 5.99 -0.25
N VAL A 71 -15.84 5.92 0.19
CA VAL A 71 -16.52 4.69 0.57
C VAL A 71 -17.83 4.58 -0.21
N ARG A 72 -18.32 3.37 -0.39
CA ARG A 72 -19.67 3.14 -0.94
C ARG A 72 -20.31 1.95 -0.27
N ARG A 73 -21.63 1.86 -0.37
CA ARG A 73 -22.33 0.63 -0.01
C ARG A 73 -21.87 -0.50 -0.93
N ALA A 74 -21.67 -1.68 -0.35
CA ALA A 74 -21.31 -2.88 -1.11
C ALA A 74 -22.39 -3.17 -2.18
N PRO A 75 -22.02 -3.56 -3.42
CA PRO A 75 -22.97 -3.71 -4.53
C PRO A 75 -24.15 -4.67 -4.26
N LEU A 76 -23.95 -5.68 -3.42
CA LEU A 76 -24.98 -6.68 -3.08
C LEU A 76 -25.82 -6.28 -1.84
N TRP A 77 -25.44 -5.22 -1.13
CA TRP A 77 -26.18 -4.74 0.03
C TRP A 77 -27.34 -3.86 -0.43
N LYS A 78 -28.56 -4.20 0.01
CA LYS A 78 -29.80 -3.60 -0.52
C LYS A 78 -30.31 -2.42 0.31
N THR A 79 -29.90 -2.29 1.56
CA THR A 79 -30.37 -1.26 2.48
C THR A 79 -29.30 -0.21 2.74
N GLY A 80 -29.59 0.84 3.49
CA GLY A 80 -28.56 1.77 3.94
C GLY A 80 -27.53 1.08 4.83
N VAL A 81 -26.30 1.60 4.88
CA VAL A 81 -25.23 1.10 5.75
C VAL A 81 -25.15 1.95 7.01
N SER A 82 -25.22 1.31 8.18
CA SER A 82 -24.95 1.91 9.49
C SER A 82 -23.53 1.58 9.95
N GLY A 83 -23.07 2.26 11.01
CA GLY A 83 -21.76 2.03 11.62
C GLY A 83 -20.81 3.20 11.40
N HIS A 84 -19.52 2.89 11.31
CA HIS A 84 -18.46 3.89 11.16
C HIS A 84 -17.21 3.29 10.51
N LEU A 85 -16.23 4.14 10.21
CA LEU A 85 -14.88 3.71 9.84
C LEU A 85 -13.95 3.90 11.01
N ASP A 86 -13.08 2.92 11.26
CA ASP A 86 -11.91 3.09 12.09
C ASP A 86 -10.70 3.30 11.19
N VAL A 87 -9.98 4.37 11.46
CA VAL A 87 -8.76 4.75 10.74
C VAL A 87 -7.63 4.72 11.73
N GLU A 88 -6.66 3.83 11.50
CA GLU A 88 -5.50 3.67 12.38
C GLU A 88 -4.21 3.96 11.61
N ALA A 89 -3.32 4.75 12.20
CA ALA A 89 -2.02 5.09 11.65
C ALA A 89 -0.92 4.32 12.38
N TYR A 90 0.04 3.79 11.63
CA TYR A 90 1.14 2.96 12.13
C TYR A 90 2.49 3.47 11.64
N ASP A 91 3.52 3.33 12.47
CA ASP A 91 4.90 3.56 12.07
C ASP A 91 5.48 2.38 11.26
N ALA A 92 6.74 2.51 10.85
CA ALA A 92 7.43 1.48 10.07
C ALA A 92 7.71 0.18 10.86
N ALA A 93 7.71 0.23 12.20
CA ALA A 93 7.87 -0.93 13.07
C ALA A 93 6.53 -1.64 13.32
N GLY A 94 5.41 -1.05 12.89
CA GLY A 94 4.06 -1.56 13.10
C GLY A 94 3.43 -1.10 14.42
N ALA A 95 4.03 -0.16 15.14
CA ALA A 95 3.43 0.44 16.33
C ALA A 95 2.33 1.43 15.94
N ARG A 96 1.20 1.41 16.65
CA ARG A 96 0.08 2.33 16.42
C ARG A 96 0.46 3.73 16.91
N LEU A 97 0.43 4.70 16.01
CA LEU A 97 0.70 6.11 16.27
C LEU A 97 -0.58 6.88 16.66
N GLY A 98 -1.73 6.45 16.14
CA GLY A 98 -3.01 7.08 16.45
C GLY A 98 -4.18 6.31 15.86
N SER A 99 -5.38 6.64 16.34
CA SER A 99 -6.65 6.12 15.82
C SER A 99 -7.69 7.24 15.74
N SER A 100 -8.59 7.17 14.77
CA SER A 100 -9.68 8.10 14.57
C SER A 100 -10.88 7.36 13.97
N SER A 101 -12.09 7.70 14.42
CA SER A 101 -13.31 7.07 13.94
C SER A 101 -14.17 8.06 13.14
N VAL A 102 -14.60 7.66 11.94
CA VAL A 102 -15.43 8.48 11.05
C VAL A 102 -16.86 7.97 11.01
N VAL A 103 -17.78 8.74 11.57
CA VAL A 103 -19.21 8.46 11.60
C VAL A 103 -19.94 9.25 10.50
N TRP A 104 -20.96 8.66 9.87
CA TRP A 104 -21.88 9.38 8.99
C TRP A 104 -23.24 9.57 9.66
N ARG A 105 -23.93 10.67 9.32
CA ARG A 105 -25.30 10.90 9.79
C ARG A 105 -26.27 10.02 8.99
N GLY A 106 -27.08 9.23 9.69
CA GLY A 106 -28.09 8.37 9.09
C GLY A 106 -27.48 7.11 8.46
N SER A 107 -27.86 6.79 7.22
CA SER A 107 -27.41 5.56 6.54
C SER A 107 -26.72 5.87 5.21
N LEU A 108 -25.53 5.31 5.01
CA LEU A 108 -24.75 5.50 3.80
C LEU A 108 -25.37 4.70 2.64
N GLY A 109 -25.60 5.36 1.51
CA GLY A 109 -26.31 4.78 0.36
C GLY A 109 -27.82 4.61 0.56
N GLY A 110 -28.42 5.25 1.58
CA GLY A 110 -29.88 5.27 1.77
C GLY A 110 -30.60 5.96 0.60
N GLY A 111 -31.87 5.61 0.36
CA GLY A 111 -32.69 6.26 -0.67
C GLY A 111 -32.50 5.76 -2.11
N GLY A 112 -31.99 4.54 -2.31
CA GLY A 112 -31.94 3.88 -3.61
C GLY A 112 -30.71 4.22 -4.49
N HIS A 113 -29.98 5.28 -4.19
CA HIS A 113 -28.76 5.67 -4.93
C HIS A 113 -27.49 5.22 -4.20
N ASN A 114 -26.70 4.33 -4.81
CA ASN A 114 -25.42 3.86 -4.27
C ASN A 114 -24.24 4.71 -4.78
N GLN A 115 -24.22 5.99 -4.42
CA GLN A 115 -23.12 6.90 -4.79
C GLN A 115 -21.96 6.79 -3.80
N PRO A 116 -20.69 6.92 -4.26
CA PRO A 116 -19.55 7.07 -3.36
C PRO A 116 -19.70 8.30 -2.45
N ALA A 117 -19.41 8.13 -1.17
CA ALA A 117 -19.35 9.18 -0.17
C ALA A 117 -17.91 9.41 0.28
N ARG A 118 -17.58 10.67 0.62
CA ARG A 118 -16.27 11.04 1.14
C ARG A 118 -16.20 10.79 2.65
N TYR A 119 -15.05 10.35 3.12
CA TYR A 119 -14.70 10.34 4.55
C TYR A 119 -13.42 11.14 4.78
N ARG A 120 -13.26 11.66 6.00
CA ARG A 120 -12.07 12.38 6.45
C ARG A 120 -11.82 12.00 7.91
N ALA A 121 -10.59 11.62 8.22
CA ALA A 121 -10.07 11.38 9.55
C ALA A 121 -8.88 12.31 9.77
N ASP A 122 -8.91 13.04 10.89
CA ASP A 122 -7.89 13.99 11.27
C ASP A 122 -7.05 13.40 12.41
N PHE A 123 -5.73 13.47 12.27
CA PHE A 123 -4.77 13.06 13.27
C PHE A 123 -3.93 14.27 13.68
N PRO A 124 -4.32 14.97 14.76
CA PRO A 124 -3.52 16.06 15.27
C PRO A 124 -2.12 15.54 15.67
N ASP A 125 -1.11 16.38 15.49
CA ASP A 125 0.28 16.11 15.87
C ASP A 125 0.99 14.97 15.09
N LEU A 126 0.32 14.32 14.14
CA LEU A 126 0.96 13.34 13.24
C LEU A 126 1.37 13.99 11.91
N SER A 127 2.46 13.49 11.34
CA SER A 127 2.93 13.83 10.01
C SER A 127 2.98 12.58 9.12
N ALA A 128 2.67 12.75 7.83
CA ALA A 128 2.78 11.73 6.79
C ALA A 128 4.19 11.10 6.69
N VAL A 129 5.23 11.77 7.20
CA VAL A 129 6.60 11.22 7.23
C VAL A 129 6.79 10.19 8.35
N GLN A 130 6.01 10.29 9.44
CA GLN A 130 6.07 9.34 10.56
C GLN A 130 5.22 8.09 10.28
N VAL A 131 4.20 8.23 9.44
CA VAL A 131 3.25 7.17 9.15
C VAL A 131 3.73 6.33 7.97
N ALA A 132 4.03 5.07 8.23
CA ALA A 132 4.39 4.11 7.19
C ALA A 132 3.17 3.37 6.62
N ARG A 133 2.13 3.19 7.45
CA ARG A 133 0.94 2.43 7.08
C ARG A 133 -0.32 3.03 7.72
N VAL A 134 -1.41 3.01 6.97
CA VAL A 134 -2.75 3.40 7.44
C VAL A 134 -3.72 2.26 7.17
N ALA A 135 -4.45 1.83 8.19
CA ALA A 135 -5.54 0.87 8.05
C ALA A 135 -6.87 1.61 8.09
N VAL A 136 -7.75 1.34 7.13
CA VAL A 136 -9.13 1.86 7.10
C VAL A 136 -10.07 0.68 7.15
N ARG A 137 -10.81 0.56 8.26
CA ARG A 137 -11.67 -0.59 8.55
C ARG A 137 -13.11 -0.13 8.74
N TYR A 138 -14.05 -0.92 8.26
CA TYR A 138 -15.47 -0.71 8.52
C TYR A 138 -15.88 -1.45 9.80
N SER A 139 -16.49 -0.74 10.76
CA SER A 139 -17.16 -1.33 11.92
C SER A 139 -18.68 -1.21 11.75
N PRO A 140 -19.45 -2.32 11.72
CA PRO A 140 -20.89 -2.30 11.56
C PRO A 140 -21.63 -1.86 12.84
N LEU A 141 -20.94 -1.83 13.98
CA LEU A 141 -21.51 -1.39 15.24
C LEU A 141 -21.65 0.14 15.26
N ALA A 142 -22.69 0.62 15.94
CA ALA A 142 -22.75 2.04 16.27
C ALA A 142 -21.56 2.36 17.19
N HIS A 143 -20.79 3.40 16.89
CA HIS A 143 -19.61 3.77 17.66
C HIS A 143 -19.89 3.94 19.17
N ALA A 144 -21.09 4.41 19.53
CA ALA A 144 -21.53 4.53 20.93
C ALA A 144 -21.78 3.19 21.66
N ALA A 145 -21.76 2.06 20.95
CA ALA A 145 -21.96 0.72 21.50
C ALA A 145 -20.65 -0.07 21.62
N GLU A 146 -19.51 0.51 21.23
CA GLU A 146 -18.21 -0.11 21.46
C GLU A 146 -17.79 0.11 22.92
N PRO A 147 -17.42 -0.95 23.67
CA PRO A 147 -16.94 -0.78 25.04
C PRO A 147 -15.68 0.08 24.99
N SER A 148 -15.72 1.24 25.63
CA SER A 148 -14.56 2.13 25.67
C SER A 148 -13.38 1.39 26.29
N GLU A 149 -12.27 1.32 25.56
CA GLU A 149 -10.98 0.83 26.07
C GLU A 149 -10.36 1.85 27.06
N ALA A 150 -11.20 2.59 27.80
CA ALA A 150 -10.84 3.57 28.82
C ALA A 150 -10.96 3.00 30.24
N ALA A 151 -10.99 1.67 30.39
CA ALA A 151 -11.17 1.00 31.68
C ALA A 151 -10.18 -0.16 31.93
N ARG A 152 -8.94 -0.07 31.44
CA ARG A 152 -7.83 -0.93 31.90
C ARG A 152 -6.58 -0.13 32.16
#